data_AF-A0A5C9E6L9-F1
#
_entry.id   AF-A0A5C9E6L9-F1
#
_cell.length_a   1.000
_cell.length_b   1.000
_cell.length_c   1.000
_cell.angle_alpha   90.00
_cell.angle_beta   90.00
_cell.angle_gamma   90.00
#
_symmetry.space_group_name_H-M   'P 1'
#
loop_
_entity.id
_entity.type
_entity.pdbx_description
1 polymer ?
#
loop_
_entity_poly.entity_id
_entity_poly.type
_entity_poly.pdbx_seq_one_letter_code
_entity_poly.pdbx_strand_id
1 'polypeptide(L)'
;MKAKLNNNPKNLKLMKEQFITLLEGVLFKKEILEETKKDIKQLLEHKITEKEFKRSLLIRRGEMVEDLLLMIPYFFNLTRNNKDGQISIPKQDPQISEREKERLKQMIEEREALLTQVAKRVQKISESVDTDSENPDLHIKSSHPNFGTFILDGSNIARHNQGSEVASIRDVIGTKMQLLDLGVPDKNIFIIIGSALYHYISEDEIPLYKNLLKGRNCVQAPAGTDDDWFIIQHALKHNSYIITNDRYKEYREKSEEYKDFIESHSIRYNIIGEDLYFQEGFIEKLNEG
;
A
#
# COMPACT_ATOMS: atom_id res chain seq x y z
N MET A 1 3.40 8.35 46.50
CA MET A 1 4.59 7.53 46.19
C MET A 1 4.95 7.71 44.73
N LYS A 2 6.00 8.48 44.39
CA LYS A 2 6.49 8.59 43.01
C LYS A 2 7.45 7.44 42.75
N ALA A 3 7.06 6.50 41.90
CA ALA A 3 7.97 5.46 41.41
C ALA A 3 9.05 6.14 40.57
N LYS A 4 10.30 6.12 41.06
CA LYS A 4 11.45 6.53 40.27
C LYS A 4 11.67 5.46 39.21
N LEU A 5 11.39 5.78 37.94
CA LEU A 5 11.86 4.99 36.81
C LEU A 5 13.39 4.96 36.88
N ASN A 6 13.90 3.78 37.19
CA ASN A 6 15.32 3.54 37.38
C ASN A 6 16.00 3.63 36.01
N ASN A 7 16.72 4.73 35.76
CA ASN A 7 17.54 4.95 34.56
C ASN A 7 18.77 4.04 34.59
N ASN A 8 18.53 2.73 34.61
CA ASN A 8 19.57 1.73 34.54
C ASN A 8 20.09 1.70 33.09
N PRO A 9 21.37 2.01 32.84
CA PRO A 9 21.96 1.98 31.51
C PRO A 9 21.77 0.63 30.80
N LYS A 10 21.64 -0.46 31.56
CA LYS A 10 21.34 -1.79 31.02
C LYS A 10 19.95 -1.88 30.40
N ASN A 11 18.95 -1.19 30.95
CA ASN A 11 17.60 -1.16 30.39
C ASN A 11 17.54 -0.31 29.12
N LEU A 12 18.31 0.77 29.05
CA LEU A 12 18.41 1.59 27.83
C LEU A 12 19.15 0.85 26.71
N LYS A 13 20.21 0.09 27.06
CA LYS A 13 20.90 -0.78 26.11
C LYS A 13 19.98 -1.89 25.59
N LEU A 14 19.25 -2.55 26.49
CA LEU A 14 18.28 -3.59 26.15
C LEU A 14 17.15 -3.05 25.27
N MET A 15 16.60 -1.86 25.58
CA MET A 15 15.58 -1.22 24.73
C MET A 15 16.12 -0.81 23.36
N LYS A 16 17.39 -0.37 23.27
CA LYS A 16 18.03 -0.08 21.99
C LYS A 16 18.26 -1.34 21.16
N GLU A 17 18.69 -2.42 21.81
CA GLU A 17 18.87 -3.72 21.15
C GLU A 17 17.52 -4.27 20.68
N GLN A 18 16.48 -4.20 21.52
CA GLN A 18 15.11 -4.59 21.15
C GLN A 18 14.54 -3.73 20.02
N PHE A 19 14.83 -2.42 20.00
CA PHE A 19 14.42 -1.52 18.92
C PHE A 19 15.20 -1.76 17.63
N ILE A 20 16.50 -2.07 17.70
CA ILE A 20 17.29 -2.48 16.53
C ILE A 20 16.79 -3.81 16.00
N THR A 21 16.53 -4.80 16.86
CA THR A 21 15.93 -6.08 16.46
C THR A 21 14.53 -5.91 15.87
N LEU A 22 13.75 -4.95 16.39
CA LEU A 22 12.45 -4.59 15.82
C LEU A 22 12.61 -3.91 14.45
N LEU A 23 13.57 -2.98 14.31
CA LEU A 23 13.89 -2.36 13.02
C LEU A 23 14.44 -3.39 12.03
N GLU A 24 15.23 -4.36 12.47
CA GLU A 24 15.70 -5.48 11.64
C GLU A 24 14.53 -6.40 11.24
N GLY A 25 13.54 -6.57 12.11
CA GLY A 25 12.33 -7.34 11.81
C GLY A 25 11.27 -6.58 10.99
N VAL A 26 11.29 -5.25 11.00
CA VAL A 26 10.32 -4.39 10.30
C VAL A 26 10.88 -3.85 8.98
N LEU A 27 12.17 -3.51 8.92
CA LEU A 27 12.85 -3.04 7.69
C LEU A 27 13.33 -4.18 6.80
N PHE A 28 13.42 -5.40 7.34
CA PHE A 28 13.58 -6.59 6.52
C PHE A 28 12.34 -7.45 6.68
N LYS A 29 11.58 -7.57 5.59
CA LYS A 29 10.74 -8.76 5.42
C LYS A 29 11.62 -9.97 5.73
N LYS A 30 11.13 -10.89 6.55
CA LYS A 30 11.92 -12.04 7.05
C LYS A 30 12.60 -12.78 5.89
N GLU A 31 11.92 -12.82 4.75
CA GLU A 31 12.36 -13.38 3.48
C GLU A 31 13.59 -12.65 2.92
N ILE A 32 13.59 -11.31 2.89
CA ILE A 32 14.71 -10.48 2.43
C ILE A 32 15.94 -10.67 3.33
N LEU A 33 15.74 -10.80 4.65
CA LEU A 33 16.81 -11.08 5.60
C LEU A 33 17.43 -12.46 5.37
N GLU A 34 16.60 -13.50 5.22
CA GLU A 34 17.09 -14.87 4.99
C GLU A 34 17.79 -15.01 3.64
N GLU A 35 17.32 -14.33 2.60
CA GLU A 35 18.02 -14.31 1.31
C GLU A 35 19.34 -13.52 1.37
N THR A 36 19.42 -12.44 2.14
CA THR A 36 20.66 -11.67 2.32
C THR A 36 21.69 -12.48 3.11
N LYS A 37 21.25 -13.25 4.12
CA LYS A 37 22.12 -14.22 4.81
C LYS A 37 22.64 -15.30 3.86
N LYS A 38 21.79 -15.79 2.94
CA LYS A 38 22.19 -16.76 1.91
C LYS A 38 23.25 -16.19 0.98
N ASP A 39 23.11 -14.95 0.53
CA ASP A 39 24.08 -14.29 -0.35
C ASP A 39 25.42 -14.02 0.35
N ILE A 40 25.40 -13.62 1.63
CA ILE A 40 26.62 -13.48 2.45
C ILE A 40 27.36 -14.82 2.56
N LYS A 41 26.62 -15.91 2.81
CA LYS A 41 27.20 -17.26 2.85
C LYS A 41 27.83 -17.65 1.51
N GLN A 42 27.16 -17.37 0.39
CA GLN A 42 27.70 -17.64 -0.95
C GLN A 42 28.94 -16.79 -1.27
N LEU A 43 29.00 -15.53 -0.81
CA LEU A 43 30.16 -14.66 -1.00
C LEU A 43 31.38 -15.18 -0.22
N LEU A 44 31.19 -15.62 1.03
CA LEU A 44 32.25 -16.20 1.86
C LEU A 44 32.76 -17.55 1.33
N GLU A 45 31.89 -18.31 0.66
CA GLU A 45 32.25 -19.56 -0.01
C GLU A 45 32.82 -19.34 -1.43
N HIS A 46 33.05 -18.09 -1.85
CA HIS A 46 33.51 -17.69 -3.18
C HIS A 46 32.62 -18.19 -4.34
N LYS A 47 31.33 -18.44 -4.07
CA LYS A 47 30.32 -18.88 -5.05
C LYS A 47 29.69 -17.74 -5.84
N ILE A 48 29.76 -16.53 -5.30
CA ILE A 48 29.39 -15.30 -6.00
C ILE A 48 30.52 -14.27 -5.85
N THR A 49 30.66 -13.40 -6.84
CA THR A 49 31.63 -12.31 -6.82
C THR A 49 31.14 -11.15 -5.96
N GLU A 50 32.07 -10.30 -5.51
CA GLU A 50 31.74 -9.06 -4.80
C GLU A 50 30.81 -8.15 -5.63
N LYS A 51 30.93 -8.17 -6.95
CA LYS A 51 30.07 -7.42 -7.89
C LYS A 51 28.64 -7.95 -7.91
N GLU A 52 28.46 -9.27 -7.91
CA GLU A 52 27.13 -9.90 -7.88
C GLU A 52 26.44 -9.69 -6.53
N PHE A 53 27.20 -9.80 -5.44
CA PHE A 53 26.70 -9.48 -4.09
C PHE A 53 26.25 -8.02 -3.99
N LYS A 54 27.06 -7.07 -4.47
CA LYS A 54 26.69 -5.64 -4.53
C LYS A 54 25.44 -5.41 -5.37
N ARG A 55 25.27 -6.14 -6.48
CA ARG A 55 24.06 -6.04 -7.33
C ARG A 55 22.82 -6.57 -6.61
N SER A 56 22.91 -7.71 -5.93
CA SER A 56 21.81 -8.26 -5.10
C SER A 56 21.39 -7.29 -3.99
N LEU A 57 22.38 -6.72 -3.28
CA LEU A 57 22.15 -5.70 -2.26
C LEU A 57 21.51 -4.43 -2.84
N LEU A 58 21.88 -4.01 -4.05
CA LEU A 58 21.29 -2.82 -4.69
C LEU A 58 19.84 -3.03 -5.10
N ILE A 59 19.48 -4.24 -5.56
CA ILE A 59 18.10 -4.60 -5.90
C ILE A 59 17.22 -4.54 -4.65
N ARG A 60 17.66 -5.20 -3.57
CA ARG A 60 16.95 -5.20 -2.28
C ARG A 60 16.95 -3.83 -1.61
N ARG A 61 18.03 -3.04 -1.76
CA ARG A 61 18.06 -1.64 -1.32
C ARG A 61 17.00 -0.80 -2.03
N GLY A 62 16.66 -1.08 -3.29
CA GLY A 62 15.55 -0.41 -3.98
C GLY A 62 14.21 -0.62 -3.28
N GLU A 63 13.92 -1.87 -2.90
CA GLU A 63 12.72 -2.26 -2.15
C GLU A 63 12.70 -1.62 -0.75
N MET A 64 13.86 -1.60 -0.07
CA MET A 64 14.00 -0.95 1.25
C MET A 64 13.90 0.58 1.20
N VAL A 65 14.36 1.21 0.11
CA VAL A 65 14.26 2.66 -0.10
C VAL A 65 12.81 3.07 -0.32
N GLU A 66 12.00 2.24 -0.95
CA GLU A 66 10.56 2.47 -1.13
C GLU A 66 9.82 2.44 0.23
N ASP A 67 10.11 1.45 1.08
CA ASP A 67 9.58 1.36 2.45
C ASP A 67 10.07 2.51 3.36
N LEU A 68 11.33 2.92 3.23
CA LEU A 68 11.88 4.08 3.94
C LEU A 68 11.30 5.40 3.44
N LEU A 69 11.04 5.56 2.14
CA LEU A 69 10.42 6.76 1.56
C LEU A 69 8.99 6.98 2.06
N LEU A 70 8.26 5.91 2.39
CA LEU A 70 6.95 5.99 3.05
C LEU A 70 7.06 6.41 4.52
N MET A 71 8.18 6.08 5.19
CA MET A 71 8.42 6.41 6.59
C MET A 71 9.10 7.78 6.79
N ILE A 72 9.83 8.28 5.80
CA ILE A 72 10.60 9.54 5.87
C ILE A 72 9.70 10.77 6.18
N PRO A 73 8.51 10.96 5.57
CA PRO A 73 7.61 12.06 5.93
C PRO A 73 7.13 12.01 7.39
N TYR A 74 6.89 10.81 7.91
CA TYR A 74 6.50 10.57 9.30
C TYR A 74 7.62 10.98 10.28
N PHE A 75 8.88 10.65 9.96
CA PHE A 75 10.04 11.01 10.79
C PHE A 75 10.51 12.46 10.63
N PHE A 76 10.32 13.09 9.47
CA PHE A 76 10.62 14.52 9.28
C PHE A 76 9.66 15.43 10.06
N ASN A 77 8.39 15.04 10.20
CA ASN A 77 7.44 15.75 11.09
C ASN A 77 7.78 15.59 12.58
N LEU A 78 8.36 14.46 12.98
CA LEU A 78 8.87 14.21 14.34
C LEU A 78 10.14 14.99 14.68
N THR A 79 10.97 15.34 13.69
CA THR A 79 12.30 15.95 13.91
C THR A 79 12.36 17.45 13.67
N ARG A 80 11.44 18.04 12.89
CA ARG A 80 11.29 19.51 12.75
C ARG A 80 10.91 20.20 14.06
N ASN A 81 10.23 19.51 14.97
CA ASN A 81 9.92 20.01 16.31
C ASN A 81 11.07 19.82 17.32
N ASN A 82 12.27 19.46 16.87
CA ASN A 82 13.32 18.99 17.78
C ASN A 82 14.74 19.51 17.51
N LYS A 83 14.96 20.46 16.59
CA LYS A 83 16.32 20.93 16.29
C LYS A 83 16.38 22.42 16.00
N ASP A 84 16.62 23.19 17.06
CA ASP A 84 17.76 24.11 17.11
C ASP A 84 18.34 24.09 18.53
N GLY A 85 19.47 23.42 18.69
CA GLY A 85 20.28 23.51 19.91
C GLY A 85 20.94 24.88 19.96
N GLN A 86 20.32 25.82 20.68
CA GLN A 86 20.71 27.21 20.93
C GLN A 86 20.72 28.17 19.71
N ILE A 87 19.56 28.79 19.47
CA ILE A 87 19.48 30.26 19.54
C ILE A 87 18.79 30.57 20.87
N SER A 88 19.25 31.59 21.60
CA SER A 88 18.77 31.99 22.92
C SER A 88 17.25 31.82 23.08
N ILE A 89 16.80 30.85 23.87
CA ILE A 89 15.37 30.70 24.18
C ILE A 89 15.02 31.74 25.25
N PRO A 90 14.15 32.71 24.95
CA PRO A 90 13.57 33.56 25.97
C PRO A 90 12.77 32.65 26.90
N LYS A 91 13.03 32.75 28.21
CA LYS A 91 12.31 32.08 29.31
C LYS A 91 10.87 31.70 28.90
N GLN A 92 10.65 30.44 28.51
CA GLN A 92 9.32 29.98 28.18
C GLN A 92 8.64 29.36 29.41
N ASP A 93 7.34 29.65 29.39
CA ASP A 93 6.37 29.56 30.45
C ASP A 93 6.24 28.14 31.02
N PRO A 94 6.33 27.94 32.36
CA PRO A 94 6.12 26.65 33.01
C PRO A 94 4.73 26.04 32.81
N GLN A 95 3.81 26.72 32.12
CA GLN A 95 2.45 26.27 31.82
C GLN A 95 2.23 25.60 30.45
N ILE A 96 3.29 25.15 29.76
CA ILE A 96 3.16 24.03 28.79
C ILE A 96 3.07 22.71 29.61
N SER A 97 2.16 22.66 30.59
CA SER A 97 0.79 22.13 30.55
C SER A 97 0.79 20.60 30.58
N GLU A 98 0.60 20.07 31.78
CA GLU A 98 0.33 18.65 32.08
C GLU A 98 -0.67 17.99 31.12
N ARG A 99 -1.52 18.77 30.43
CA ARG A 99 -2.41 18.31 29.36
C ARG A 99 -1.69 17.65 28.18
N GLU A 100 -0.50 18.11 27.81
CA GLU A 100 0.28 17.53 26.71
C GLU A 100 0.97 16.23 27.13
N LYS A 101 1.39 16.15 28.40
CA LYS A 101 1.91 14.90 28.97
C LYS A 101 0.82 13.83 29.05
N GLU A 102 -0.39 14.23 29.46
CA GLU A 102 -1.53 13.31 29.52
C GLU A 102 -1.95 12.85 28.12
N ARG A 103 -1.93 13.75 27.12
CA ARG A 103 -2.20 13.40 25.72
C ARG A 103 -1.18 12.39 25.17
N LEU A 104 0.10 12.57 25.48
CA LEU A 104 1.15 11.64 25.06
C LEU A 104 0.98 10.27 25.72
N LYS A 105 0.59 10.25 26.99
CA LYS A 105 0.32 9.01 27.72
C LYS A 105 -0.86 8.24 27.12
N GLN A 106 -1.95 8.94 26.76
CA GLN A 106 -3.09 8.34 26.06
C GLN A 106 -2.69 7.73 24.72
N MET A 107 -1.87 8.43 23.91
CA MET A 107 -1.39 7.89 22.63
C MET A 107 -0.52 6.64 22.79
N ILE A 108 0.27 6.54 23.86
CA ILE A 108 1.06 5.34 24.16
C ILE A 108 0.15 4.17 24.52
N GLU A 109 -0.84 4.41 25.38
CA GLU A 109 -1.82 3.39 25.79
C GLU A 109 -2.65 2.89 24.58
N GLU A 110 -3.09 3.78 23.69
CA GLU A 110 -3.78 3.41 22.44
C GLU A 110 -2.90 2.54 21.52
N ARG A 111 -1.61 2.86 21.43
CA ARG A 111 -0.66 2.12 20.61
C ARG A 111 -0.35 0.73 21.19
N GLU A 112 -0.22 0.61 22.51
CA GLU A 112 -0.07 -0.69 23.18
C GLU A 112 -1.32 -1.56 23.01
N ALA A 113 -2.51 -0.96 23.02
CA ALA A 113 -3.77 -1.66 22.74
C ALA A 113 -3.81 -2.20 21.30
N LEU A 114 -3.40 -1.41 20.31
CA LEU A 114 -3.31 -1.83 18.90
C LEU A 114 -2.30 -2.97 18.71
N LEU A 115 -1.10 -2.86 19.29
CA LEU A 115 -0.09 -3.93 19.22
C LEU A 115 -0.60 -5.23 19.84
N THR A 116 -1.33 -5.14 20.95
CA THR A 116 -1.97 -6.29 21.60
C THR A 116 -3.03 -6.93 20.70
N GLN A 117 -3.83 -6.14 19.96
CA GLN A 117 -4.82 -6.67 19.01
C GLN A 117 -4.17 -7.38 17.81
N VAL A 118 -3.08 -6.81 17.27
CA VAL A 118 -2.31 -7.42 16.18
C VAL A 118 -1.70 -8.75 16.64
N ALA A 119 -1.09 -8.79 17.82
CA ALA A 119 -0.53 -10.02 18.38
C ALA A 119 -1.58 -11.12 18.55
N LYS A 120 -2.79 -10.78 19.03
CA LYS A 120 -3.91 -11.74 19.15
C LYS A 120 -4.38 -12.28 17.79
N ARG A 121 -4.42 -11.44 16.75
CA ARG A 121 -4.78 -11.88 15.38
C ARG A 121 -3.74 -12.82 14.80
N VAL A 122 -2.46 -12.49 14.95
CA VAL A 122 -1.34 -13.35 14.51
C VAL A 122 -1.37 -14.69 15.21
N GLN A 123 -1.60 -14.70 16.54
CA GLN A 123 -1.74 -15.93 17.31
C GLN A 123 -2.91 -16.80 16.83
N LYS A 124 -4.07 -16.19 16.57
CA LYS A 124 -5.25 -16.91 16.03
C LYS A 124 -4.97 -17.52 14.64
N ILE A 125 -4.21 -16.81 13.81
CA ILE A 125 -3.78 -17.32 12.50
C ILE A 125 -2.82 -18.51 12.68
N SER A 126 -1.83 -18.41 13.57
CA SER A 126 -0.92 -19.54 13.82
C SER A 126 -1.63 -20.76 14.39
N GLU A 127 -2.59 -20.57 15.30
CA GLU A 127 -3.39 -21.67 15.87
C GLU A 127 -4.27 -22.36 14.81
N SER A 128 -4.69 -21.65 13.76
CA SER A 128 -5.43 -22.23 12.64
C SER A 128 -4.57 -22.97 11.60
N VAL A 129 -3.25 -22.77 11.64
CA VAL A 129 -2.30 -23.40 10.70
C VAL A 129 -1.78 -24.74 11.24
N ASP A 130 -1.75 -24.92 12.56
CA ASP A 130 -1.22 -26.14 13.19
C ASP A 130 -2.23 -27.31 13.29
N THR A 131 -3.51 -27.12 12.94
CA THR A 131 -4.52 -28.20 13.01
C THR A 131 -4.69 -29.03 11.74
N ASP A 132 -4.03 -28.69 10.63
CA ASP A 132 -4.26 -29.34 9.33
C ASP A 132 -3.13 -30.31 8.88
N SER A 133 -2.16 -30.63 9.75
CA SER A 133 -1.06 -31.53 9.39
C SER A 133 -1.30 -33.00 9.80
N GLU A 134 -2.41 -33.62 9.41
CA GLU A 134 -2.54 -35.10 9.47
C GLU A 134 -3.69 -35.65 8.59
N ASN A 135 -3.77 -35.26 7.31
CA ASN A 135 -4.53 -36.05 6.34
C ASN A 135 -4.06 -35.80 4.88
N PRO A 136 -3.38 -36.74 4.21
CA PRO A 136 -2.85 -36.53 2.87
C PRO A 136 -3.88 -36.67 1.73
N ASP A 137 -5.18 -36.85 2.03
CA ASP A 137 -6.21 -37.19 1.03
C ASP A 137 -7.48 -36.30 1.09
N LEU A 138 -7.32 -35.02 1.39
CA LEU A 138 -8.37 -34.03 1.17
C LEU A 138 -7.98 -33.09 0.04
N HIS A 139 -8.68 -33.21 -1.09
CA HIS A 139 -8.88 -32.11 -2.03
C HIS A 139 -9.47 -30.93 -1.25
N ILE A 140 -8.60 -30.09 -0.70
CA ILE A 140 -8.95 -28.76 -0.23
C ILE A 140 -9.38 -28.01 -1.50
N LYS A 141 -10.70 -27.98 -1.76
CA LYS A 141 -11.29 -26.88 -2.51
C LYS A 141 -10.88 -25.65 -1.74
N SER A 142 -9.81 -24.98 -2.17
CA SER A 142 -9.37 -23.73 -1.58
C SER A 142 -10.57 -22.79 -1.61
N SER A 143 -11.19 -22.61 -0.45
CA SER A 143 -12.30 -21.70 -0.23
C SER A 143 -11.79 -20.26 -0.21
N HIS A 144 -10.89 -19.92 -1.13
CA HIS A 144 -10.60 -18.55 -1.43
C HIS A 144 -11.81 -18.03 -2.18
N PRO A 145 -12.43 -16.93 -1.73
CA PRO A 145 -13.46 -16.27 -2.53
C PRO A 145 -12.89 -16.08 -3.93
N ASN A 146 -13.66 -16.42 -4.96
CA ASN A 146 -13.18 -16.43 -6.33
C ASN A 146 -13.22 -15.00 -6.86
N PHE A 147 -12.46 -14.09 -6.24
CA PHE A 147 -12.47 -12.67 -6.57
C PHE A 147 -12.52 -12.44 -8.08
N GLY A 148 -13.53 -11.68 -8.52
CA GLY A 148 -13.61 -11.21 -9.90
C GLY A 148 -12.33 -10.46 -10.31
N THR A 149 -12.21 -10.18 -11.60
CA THR A 149 -11.15 -9.30 -12.10
C THR A 149 -11.62 -7.86 -12.10
N PHE A 150 -10.72 -6.92 -11.78
CA PHE A 150 -10.99 -5.50 -11.67
C PHE A 150 -10.12 -4.72 -12.65
N ILE A 151 -10.74 -3.80 -13.36
CA ILE A 151 -10.07 -2.84 -14.24
C ILE A 151 -10.21 -1.47 -13.61
N LEU A 152 -9.09 -0.83 -13.33
CA LEU A 152 -9.01 0.55 -12.87
C LEU A 152 -8.88 1.43 -14.11
N ASP A 153 -9.88 2.28 -14.31
CA ASP A 153 -9.80 3.38 -15.27
C ASP A 153 -8.86 4.45 -14.70
N GLY A 154 -7.57 4.28 -14.99
CA GLY A 154 -6.52 5.10 -14.40
C GLY A 154 -6.59 6.55 -14.84
N SER A 155 -7.08 6.83 -16.07
CA SER A 155 -7.33 8.19 -16.55
C SER A 155 -8.40 8.87 -15.70
N ASN A 156 -9.52 8.18 -15.47
CA ASN A 156 -10.64 8.71 -14.69
C ASN A 156 -10.27 8.89 -13.21
N ILE A 157 -9.60 7.89 -12.61
CA ILE A 157 -9.16 7.93 -11.21
C ILE A 157 -8.17 9.06 -10.97
N ALA A 158 -7.14 9.18 -11.83
CA ALA A 158 -6.15 10.24 -11.68
C ALA A 158 -6.76 11.64 -11.84
N ARG A 159 -7.86 11.77 -12.58
CA ARG A 159 -8.57 13.04 -12.82
C ARG A 159 -9.87 13.18 -12.02
N HIS A 160 -10.05 12.40 -10.95
CA HIS A 160 -11.30 12.42 -10.17
C HIS A 160 -11.60 13.81 -9.59
N ASN A 161 -10.55 14.56 -9.20
CA ASN A 161 -10.68 15.90 -8.67
C ASN A 161 -10.94 16.91 -9.79
N GLN A 162 -12.22 17.07 -10.16
CA GLN A 162 -12.67 17.95 -11.24
C GLN A 162 -12.29 19.43 -11.04
N GLY A 163 -11.90 19.84 -9.84
CA GLY A 163 -11.41 21.19 -9.55
C GLY A 163 -9.93 21.42 -9.86
N SER A 164 -9.19 20.37 -10.23
CA SER A 164 -7.77 20.41 -10.55
C SER A 164 -7.54 20.12 -12.04
N GLU A 165 -6.68 20.90 -12.69
CA GLU A 165 -6.17 20.56 -14.02
C GLU A 165 -5.09 19.48 -13.98
N VAL A 166 -4.52 19.23 -12.79
CA VAL A 166 -3.45 18.26 -12.55
C VAL A 166 -4.05 16.92 -12.14
N ALA A 167 -3.61 15.86 -12.81
CA ALA A 167 -3.93 14.49 -12.51
C ALA A 167 -3.01 13.93 -11.40
N SER A 168 -3.56 13.09 -10.52
CA SER A 168 -2.86 12.44 -9.41
C SER A 168 -2.66 10.94 -9.67
N ILE A 169 -1.43 10.54 -9.96
CA ILE A 169 -1.03 9.13 -10.05
C ILE A 169 -1.09 8.44 -8.70
N ARG A 170 -0.91 9.20 -7.61
CA ARG A 170 -1.08 8.69 -6.25
C ARG A 170 -2.49 8.16 -6.01
N ASP A 171 -3.52 8.78 -6.58
CA ASP A 171 -4.90 8.31 -6.44
C ASP A 171 -5.09 6.94 -7.09
N VAL A 172 -4.48 6.72 -8.26
CA VAL A 172 -4.49 5.43 -8.96
C VAL A 172 -3.80 4.36 -8.11
N ILE A 173 -2.63 4.69 -7.56
CA ILE A 173 -1.87 3.78 -6.69
C ILE A 173 -2.64 3.49 -5.41
N GLY A 174 -3.18 4.51 -4.75
CA GLY A 174 -3.99 4.37 -3.53
C GLY A 174 -5.23 3.51 -3.77
N THR A 175 -5.88 3.68 -4.91
CA THR A 175 -7.02 2.84 -5.32
C THR A 175 -6.63 1.38 -5.44
N LYS A 176 -5.49 1.09 -6.09
CA LYS A 176 -4.96 -0.26 -6.16
C LYS A 176 -4.65 -0.81 -4.76
N MET A 177 -3.98 -0.04 -3.90
CA MET A 177 -3.62 -0.49 -2.55
C MET A 177 -4.86 -0.83 -1.72
N GLN A 178 -5.92 -0.02 -1.82
CA GLN A 178 -7.14 -0.29 -1.08
C GLN A 178 -7.83 -1.59 -1.51
N LEU A 179 -7.82 -1.93 -2.81
CA LEU A 179 -8.32 -3.24 -3.25
C LEU A 179 -7.49 -4.40 -2.69
N LEU A 180 -6.17 -4.26 -2.62
CA LEU A 180 -5.29 -5.24 -2.00
C LEU A 180 -5.62 -5.41 -0.50
N ASP A 181 -5.86 -4.31 0.20
CA ASP A 181 -6.23 -4.30 1.63
C ASP A 181 -7.61 -4.96 1.87
N LEU A 182 -8.50 -4.90 0.88
CA LEU A 182 -9.78 -5.62 0.88
C LEU A 182 -9.64 -7.11 0.48
N GLY A 183 -8.42 -7.57 0.21
CA GLY A 183 -8.10 -8.96 -0.07
C GLY A 183 -8.13 -9.35 -1.55
N VAL A 184 -8.35 -8.40 -2.46
CA VAL A 184 -8.31 -8.67 -3.91
C VAL A 184 -6.87 -9.03 -4.30
N PRO A 185 -6.62 -10.19 -4.93
CA PRO A 185 -5.26 -10.56 -5.35
C PRO A 185 -4.71 -9.59 -6.39
N ASP A 186 -3.44 -9.19 -6.28
CA ASP A 186 -2.79 -8.25 -7.22
C ASP A 186 -2.94 -8.66 -8.69
N LYS A 187 -2.86 -9.96 -8.98
CA LYS A 187 -3.05 -10.53 -10.33
C LYS A 187 -4.45 -10.33 -10.93
N ASN A 188 -5.43 -9.97 -10.10
CA ASN A 188 -6.81 -9.71 -10.51
C ASN A 188 -7.08 -8.20 -10.67
N ILE A 189 -6.09 -7.34 -10.46
CA ILE A 189 -6.22 -5.89 -10.56
C ILE A 189 -5.41 -5.39 -11.76
N PHE A 190 -6.10 -4.89 -12.78
CA PHE A 190 -5.50 -4.32 -13.98
C PHE A 190 -5.75 -2.82 -14.01
N ILE A 191 -4.74 -2.05 -14.42
CA ILE A 191 -4.82 -0.60 -14.58
C ILE A 191 -4.66 -0.29 -16.06
N ILE A 192 -5.62 0.46 -16.61
CA ILE A 192 -5.55 0.97 -17.98
C ILE A 192 -5.45 2.49 -17.91
N ILE A 193 -4.47 3.06 -18.59
CA ILE A 193 -4.24 4.50 -18.62
C ILE A 193 -4.22 5.01 -20.05
N GLY A 194 -5.05 6.00 -20.36
CA GLY A 194 -5.02 6.72 -21.63
C GLY A 194 -3.70 7.45 -21.84
N SER A 195 -3.18 7.45 -23.07
CA SER A 195 -1.91 8.12 -23.38
C SER A 195 -1.93 9.62 -23.08
N ALA A 196 -3.10 10.24 -23.21
CA ALA A 196 -3.29 11.67 -22.98
C ALA A 196 -3.07 12.08 -21.52
N LEU A 197 -3.21 11.16 -20.56
CA LEU A 197 -3.04 11.44 -19.13
C LEU A 197 -1.67 12.05 -18.83
N TYR A 198 -0.63 11.63 -19.57
CA TYR A 198 0.74 12.10 -19.39
C TYR A 198 0.87 13.63 -19.40
N HIS A 199 0.04 14.32 -20.19
CA HIS A 199 0.06 15.78 -20.30
C HIS A 199 -0.55 16.52 -19.11
N TYR A 200 -1.26 15.81 -18.24
CA TYR A 200 -1.92 16.37 -17.05
C TYR A 200 -1.19 16.02 -15.75
N ILE A 201 -0.14 15.20 -15.80
CA ILE A 201 0.64 14.79 -14.63
C ILE A 201 1.69 15.87 -14.32
N SER A 202 1.82 16.25 -13.05
CA SER A 202 2.86 17.18 -12.62
C SER A 202 4.26 16.56 -12.70
N GLU A 203 5.31 17.40 -12.83
CA GLU A 203 6.69 16.92 -13.02
C GLU A 203 7.17 15.99 -11.90
N ASP A 204 6.71 16.22 -10.67
CA ASP A 204 7.05 15.42 -9.49
C ASP A 204 6.39 14.03 -9.47
N GLU A 205 5.30 13.84 -10.23
CA GLU A 205 4.60 12.56 -10.34
C GLU A 205 4.99 11.75 -11.58
N ILE A 206 5.68 12.34 -12.56
CA ILE A 206 6.21 11.62 -13.73
C ILE A 206 7.04 10.37 -13.34
N PRO A 207 7.89 10.39 -12.31
CA PRO A 207 8.60 9.18 -11.86
C PRO A 207 7.65 8.07 -11.39
N LEU A 208 6.60 8.42 -10.64
CA LEU A 208 5.58 7.46 -10.18
C LEU A 208 4.82 6.86 -11.36
N TYR A 209 4.41 7.70 -12.31
CA TYR A 209 3.76 7.28 -13.54
C TYR A 209 4.60 6.25 -14.31
N LYS A 210 5.88 6.58 -14.56
CA LYS A 210 6.81 5.69 -15.26
C LYS A 210 7.06 4.40 -14.50
N ASN A 211 7.04 4.43 -13.16
CA ASN A 211 7.18 3.22 -12.36
C ASN A 211 5.93 2.34 -12.45
N LEU A 212 4.74 2.96 -12.38
CA LEU A 212 3.45 2.28 -12.51
C LEU A 212 3.35 1.51 -13.83
N LEU A 213 3.76 2.13 -14.95
CA LEU A 213 3.78 1.50 -16.28
C LEU A 213 4.77 0.32 -16.43
N LYS A 214 5.74 0.16 -15.53
CA LYS A 214 6.62 -1.02 -15.53
C LYS A 214 5.94 -2.25 -14.92
N GLY A 215 4.85 -2.06 -14.18
CA GLY A 215 4.08 -3.13 -13.58
C GLY A 215 3.40 -4.00 -14.64
N ARG A 216 3.38 -5.32 -14.44
CA ARG A 216 2.76 -6.26 -15.40
C ARG A 216 1.26 -6.09 -15.55
N ASN A 217 0.60 -5.49 -14.56
CA ASN A 217 -0.84 -5.30 -14.53
C ASN A 217 -1.22 -3.83 -14.84
N CYS A 218 -0.30 -3.04 -15.40
CA CYS A 218 -0.59 -1.68 -15.84
C CYS A 218 -0.25 -1.55 -17.32
N VAL A 219 -1.19 -1.04 -18.10
CA VAL A 219 -1.02 -0.85 -19.54
C VAL A 219 -1.43 0.57 -19.93
N GLN A 220 -0.63 1.20 -20.79
CA GLN A 220 -1.01 2.44 -21.43
C GLN A 220 -1.77 2.11 -22.72
N ALA A 221 -2.96 2.69 -22.90
CA ALA A 221 -3.66 2.61 -24.18
C ALA A 221 -2.85 3.36 -25.26
N PRO A 222 -2.84 2.86 -26.52
CA PRO A 222 -2.11 3.53 -27.60
C PRO A 222 -2.53 4.99 -27.79
N ALA A 223 -1.62 5.80 -28.33
CA ALA A 223 -1.95 7.18 -28.67
C ALA A 223 -2.98 7.24 -29.82
N GLY A 224 -3.97 8.13 -29.68
CA GLY A 224 -5.03 8.30 -30.67
C GLY A 224 -6.09 7.20 -30.67
N THR A 225 -6.08 6.30 -29.70
CA THR A 225 -7.18 5.36 -29.46
C THR A 225 -8.08 5.86 -28.35
N ASP A 226 -9.35 5.50 -28.45
CA ASP A 226 -10.35 5.66 -27.40
C ASP A 226 -10.04 4.67 -26.26
N ASP A 227 -9.60 5.19 -25.11
CA ASP A 227 -9.29 4.38 -23.93
C ASP A 227 -10.55 3.76 -23.31
N ASP A 228 -11.71 4.44 -23.38
CA ASP A 228 -13.00 3.89 -22.94
C ASP A 228 -13.34 2.63 -23.74
N TRP A 229 -13.13 2.64 -25.07
CA TRP A 229 -13.32 1.44 -25.91
C TRP A 229 -12.52 0.27 -25.36
N PHE A 230 -11.23 0.48 -25.11
CA PHE A 230 -10.33 -0.60 -24.69
C PHE A 230 -10.70 -1.14 -23.31
N ILE A 231 -11.03 -0.25 -22.36
CA ILE A 231 -11.49 -0.63 -21.02
C ILE A 231 -12.76 -1.47 -21.11
N ILE A 232 -13.79 -0.99 -21.82
CA ILE A 232 -15.08 -1.66 -21.93
C ILE A 232 -14.94 -3.02 -22.64
N GLN A 233 -14.21 -3.09 -23.75
CA GLN A 233 -14.00 -4.34 -24.47
C GLN A 233 -13.23 -5.36 -23.62
N HIS A 234 -12.19 -4.93 -22.91
CA HIS A 234 -11.43 -5.81 -22.04
C HIS A 234 -12.31 -6.32 -20.89
N ALA A 235 -13.09 -5.43 -20.27
CA ALA A 235 -14.02 -5.79 -19.20
C ALA A 235 -15.05 -6.81 -19.68
N LEU A 236 -15.69 -6.56 -20.83
CA LEU A 236 -16.72 -7.43 -21.38
C LEU A 236 -16.17 -8.80 -21.74
N LYS A 237 -14.99 -8.86 -22.36
CA LYS A 237 -14.33 -10.11 -22.73
C LYS A 237 -13.96 -10.97 -21.51
N HIS A 238 -13.62 -10.34 -20.39
CA HIS A 238 -13.10 -11.02 -19.19
C HIS A 238 -14.10 -11.04 -18.03
N ASN A 239 -15.33 -10.56 -18.23
CA ASN A 239 -16.34 -10.36 -17.20
C ASN A 239 -15.76 -9.62 -15.97
N SER A 240 -14.98 -8.57 -16.23
CA SER A 240 -14.32 -7.78 -15.19
C SER A 240 -15.20 -6.63 -14.73
N TYR A 241 -15.12 -6.28 -13.45
CA TYR A 241 -15.67 -5.02 -12.96
C TYR A 241 -14.76 -3.84 -13.34
N ILE A 242 -15.35 -2.67 -13.58
CA ILE A 242 -14.64 -1.44 -13.95
C ILE A 242 -14.77 -0.43 -12.81
N ILE A 243 -13.66 0.00 -12.23
CA ILE A 243 -13.63 1.07 -11.23
C ILE A 243 -13.43 2.39 -11.98
N THR A 244 -14.51 3.16 -12.08
CA THR A 244 -14.57 4.41 -12.82
C THR A 244 -15.76 5.24 -12.34
N ASN A 245 -15.69 6.57 -12.46
CA ASN A 245 -16.84 7.45 -12.33
C ASN A 245 -17.44 7.85 -13.69
N ASP A 246 -16.80 7.47 -14.80
CA ASP A 246 -17.33 7.73 -16.13
C ASP A 246 -18.56 6.89 -16.42
N ARG A 247 -19.62 7.53 -16.92
CA ARG A 247 -20.85 6.85 -17.29
C ARG A 247 -20.77 6.18 -18.64
N TYR A 248 -19.71 6.40 -19.43
CA TYR A 248 -19.51 5.88 -20.78
C TYR A 248 -20.75 6.07 -21.65
N LYS A 249 -21.33 7.28 -21.62
CA LYS A 249 -22.65 7.55 -22.24
C LYS A 249 -22.69 7.14 -23.71
N GLU A 250 -21.64 7.49 -24.46
CA GLU A 250 -21.52 7.17 -25.88
C GLU A 250 -21.54 5.65 -26.14
N TYR A 251 -21.02 4.84 -25.22
CA TYR A 251 -21.04 3.38 -25.34
C TYR A 251 -22.39 2.78 -24.98
N ARG A 252 -23.03 3.31 -23.93
CA ARG A 252 -24.37 2.89 -23.53
C ARG A 252 -25.43 3.18 -24.59
N GLU A 253 -25.23 4.23 -25.38
CA GLU A 253 -26.14 4.59 -26.48
C GLU A 253 -25.93 3.72 -27.74
N LYS A 254 -24.81 2.98 -27.85
CA LYS A 254 -24.53 2.10 -29.00
C LYS A 254 -25.36 0.81 -29.00
N SER A 255 -25.63 0.21 -27.84
CA SER A 255 -26.46 -0.99 -27.71
C SER A 255 -26.97 -1.21 -26.29
N GLU A 256 -28.09 -1.94 -26.15
CA GLU A 256 -28.61 -2.33 -24.83
C GLU A 256 -27.63 -3.27 -24.10
N GLU A 257 -26.90 -4.13 -24.83
CA GLU A 257 -25.86 -5.00 -24.25
C GLU A 257 -24.76 -4.20 -23.56
N TYR A 258 -24.24 -3.13 -24.19
CA TYR A 258 -23.26 -2.28 -23.54
C TYR A 258 -23.84 -1.56 -22.33
N LYS A 259 -25.08 -1.09 -22.44
CA LYS A 259 -25.75 -0.42 -21.33
C LYS A 259 -25.89 -1.35 -20.13
N ASP A 260 -26.43 -2.56 -20.32
CA ASP A 260 -26.62 -3.55 -19.27
C ASP A 260 -25.30 -3.98 -18.64
N PHE A 261 -24.28 -4.23 -19.47
CA PHE A 261 -22.95 -4.59 -19.00
C PHE A 261 -22.33 -3.46 -18.17
N ILE A 262 -22.31 -2.23 -18.69
CA ILE A 262 -21.71 -1.08 -18.00
C ILE A 262 -22.43 -0.79 -16.69
N GLU A 263 -23.76 -0.90 -16.63
CA GLU A 263 -24.55 -0.69 -15.40
C GLU A 263 -24.25 -1.75 -14.35
N SER A 264 -24.12 -3.02 -14.74
CA SER A 264 -23.86 -4.12 -13.81
C SER A 264 -22.38 -4.20 -13.36
N HIS A 265 -21.44 -3.83 -14.22
CA HIS A 265 -20.01 -4.03 -13.99
C HIS A 265 -19.25 -2.76 -13.60
N SER A 266 -19.83 -1.57 -13.72
CA SER A 266 -19.19 -0.35 -13.21
C SER A 266 -19.31 -0.26 -11.69
N ILE A 267 -18.22 0.14 -11.05
CA ILE A 267 -18.12 0.44 -9.62
C ILE A 267 -17.72 1.91 -9.50
N ARG A 268 -18.61 2.71 -8.93
CA ARG A 268 -18.37 4.13 -8.66
C ARG A 268 -17.59 4.29 -7.38
N TYR A 269 -16.90 5.42 -7.27
CA TYR A 269 -16.08 5.70 -6.11
C TYR A 269 -16.05 7.19 -5.78
N ASN A 270 -15.57 7.51 -4.59
CA ASN A 270 -15.23 8.86 -4.16
C ASN A 270 -13.89 8.84 -3.42
N ILE A 271 -13.07 9.86 -3.60
CA ILE A 271 -11.79 10.00 -2.89
C ILE A 271 -11.89 11.25 -2.03
N ILE A 272 -11.69 11.08 -0.72
CA ILE A 272 -11.73 12.17 0.26
C ILE A 272 -10.42 12.13 1.05
N GLY A 273 -9.51 13.06 0.76
CA GLY A 273 -8.17 13.00 1.31
C GLY A 273 -7.41 11.80 0.77
N GLU A 274 -6.99 10.90 1.65
CA GLU A 274 -6.31 9.64 1.29
C GLU A 274 -7.27 8.43 1.29
N ASP A 275 -8.53 8.64 1.69
CA ASP A 275 -9.51 7.58 1.81
C ASP A 275 -10.33 7.44 0.51
N LEU A 276 -10.39 6.22 -0.01
CA LEU A 276 -11.24 5.85 -1.13
C LEU A 276 -12.50 5.14 -0.62
N TYR A 277 -13.64 5.53 -1.17
CA TYR A 277 -14.96 4.99 -0.83
C TYR A 277 -15.60 4.44 -2.09
N PHE A 278 -15.91 3.16 -2.12
CA PHE A 278 -16.69 2.55 -3.19
C PHE A 278 -18.19 2.76 -2.95
N GLN A 279 -18.96 2.77 -4.04
CA GLN A 279 -20.42 2.77 -3.98
C GLN A 279 -20.94 1.55 -3.19
N GLU A 280 -22.08 1.74 -2.51
CA GLU A 280 -22.84 0.67 -1.85
C GLU A 280 -23.07 -0.53 -2.80
N GLY A 281 -22.96 -1.75 -2.29
CA GLY A 281 -23.03 -2.97 -3.10
C GLY A 281 -21.66 -3.50 -3.54
N PHE A 282 -20.55 -2.76 -3.31
CA PHE A 282 -19.23 -3.21 -3.75
C PHE A 282 -18.71 -4.44 -3.00
N ILE A 283 -18.90 -4.49 -1.68
CA ILE A 283 -18.44 -5.63 -0.87
C ILE A 283 -19.19 -6.90 -1.26
N GLU A 284 -20.46 -6.78 -1.63
CA GLU A 284 -21.27 -7.85 -2.16
C GLU A 284 -20.67 -8.36 -3.49
N LYS A 285 -20.33 -7.45 -4.42
CA LYS A 285 -19.68 -7.79 -5.70
C LYS A 285 -18.30 -8.46 -5.54
N LEU A 286 -17.55 -8.18 -4.47
CA LEU A 286 -16.30 -8.88 -4.18
C LEU A 286 -16.51 -10.40 -3.94
N ASN A 287 -17.70 -10.78 -3.47
CA ASN A 287 -18.05 -12.16 -3.14
C ASN A 287 -18.83 -12.89 -4.24
N GLU A 288 -19.20 -12.20 -5.33
CA GLU A 288 -19.96 -12.77 -6.46
C GLU A 288 -19.07 -13.42 -7.53
N GLY A 289 -17.77 -13.15 -7.52
CA GLY A 289 -16.79 -13.87 -8.33
C GLY A 289 -16.59 -15.27 -7.79
#